data_AF-X0X0Q2-F1
#
_entry.id   AF-X0X0Q2-F1
#
_cell.length_a   1.000
_cell.length_b   1.000
_cell.length_c   1.000
_cell.angle_alpha   90.00
_cell.angle_beta   90.00
_cell.angle_gamma   90.00
#
_symmetry.space_group_name_H-M   'P 1'
#
loop_
_entity.id
_entity.type
_entity.pdbx_description
1 polymer ?
#
loop_
_entity_poly.entity_id
_entity_poly.type
_entity_poly.pdbx_seq_one_letter_code
_entity_poly.pdbx_strand_id
1 'polypeptide(L)'
;TIPVVSRKESLAVELLDRVRLAYHSLREPKASLATDRQTQLQFDNGSRIIAEAASEKVGRTYAASDVVFDEFAHCAWQEQMWRSVRPTVSATGNIAVISTPSGEGDLFERRWTALTGRPPLPGRDAQEWSVSVSNSNWRAFHLPWWAHPGRDDKWKENERQEYTAAGWRQEYECDFLSAAEAIFGAACIDACVKIGSHWLPRVMAQAVHGVDVAGQGRDDSVILTLDDSSKPYWITDIFA
;
A
#
# COMPACT_ATOMS: atom_id res chain seq x y z
N THR A 1 -4.71 2.45 -25.35
CA THR A 1 -5.49 2.86 -24.16
C THR A 1 -4.58 2.72 -22.96
N ILE A 2 -4.58 3.71 -22.08
CA ILE A 2 -3.74 3.73 -20.87
C ILE A 2 -4.67 3.82 -19.65
N PRO A 3 -5.00 2.71 -18.99
CA PRO A 3 -5.65 2.78 -17.69
C PRO A 3 -4.70 3.30 -16.61
N VAL A 4 -5.24 4.21 -15.82
CA VAL A 4 -4.72 4.65 -14.53
C VAL A 4 -5.63 4.02 -13.48
N VAL A 5 -5.07 3.09 -12.72
CA VAL A 5 -5.80 2.24 -11.79
C VAL A 5 -5.34 2.56 -10.38
N SER A 6 -6.26 2.92 -9.50
CA SER A 6 -5.96 3.16 -8.08
C SER A 6 -7.00 2.45 -7.20
N ARG A 7 -6.76 2.37 -5.89
CA ARG A 7 -7.66 1.70 -4.93
C ARG A 7 -9.11 2.20 -5.02
N LYS A 8 -9.30 3.48 -5.35
CA LYS A 8 -10.60 4.12 -5.61
C LYS A 8 -10.54 4.89 -6.92
N GLU A 9 -11.66 4.97 -7.64
CA GLU A 9 -11.74 5.76 -8.88
C GLU A 9 -11.40 7.23 -8.63
N SER A 10 -11.78 7.79 -7.49
CA SER A 10 -11.45 9.17 -7.12
C SER A 10 -9.94 9.45 -7.06
N LEU A 11 -9.14 8.48 -6.60
CA LEU A 11 -7.68 8.60 -6.56
C LEU A 11 -7.07 8.48 -7.97
N ALA A 12 -7.60 7.56 -8.78
CA ALA A 12 -7.22 7.45 -10.19
C ALA A 12 -7.54 8.73 -10.97
N VAL A 13 -8.69 9.36 -10.67
CA VAL A 13 -9.08 10.66 -11.23
C VAL A 13 -8.11 11.76 -10.80
N GLU A 14 -7.67 11.78 -9.54
CA GLU A 14 -6.67 12.77 -9.10
C GLU A 14 -5.35 12.65 -9.89
N LEU A 15 -4.89 11.43 -10.15
CA LEU A 15 -3.71 11.22 -10.99
C LEU A 15 -3.97 11.64 -12.44
N LEU A 16 -5.17 11.38 -12.98
CA LEU A 16 -5.58 11.85 -14.31
C LEU A 16 -5.66 13.38 -14.38
N ASP A 17 -6.07 14.06 -13.32
CA ASP A 17 -6.08 15.52 -13.22
C ASP A 17 -4.67 16.10 -13.28
N ARG A 18 -3.67 15.44 -12.69
CA ARG A 18 -2.25 15.81 -12.84
C ARG A 18 -1.79 15.66 -14.29
N VAL A 19 -2.22 14.60 -14.99
CA VAL A 19 -1.95 14.42 -16.42
C VAL A 19 -2.64 15.51 -17.25
N ARG A 20 -3.88 15.86 -16.93
CA ARG A 20 -4.63 16.95 -17.57
C ARG A 20 -3.90 18.28 -17.40
N LEU A 21 -3.45 18.60 -16.20
CA LEU A 21 -2.64 19.79 -15.92
C LEU A 21 -1.34 19.79 -16.73
N ALA A 22 -0.62 18.67 -16.76
CA ALA A 22 0.62 18.54 -17.52
C ALA A 22 0.38 18.74 -19.02
N TYR A 23 -0.70 18.16 -19.57
CA TYR A 23 -1.09 18.34 -20.96
C TYR A 23 -1.37 19.81 -21.30
N HIS A 24 -2.16 20.52 -20.49
CA HIS A 24 -2.46 21.93 -20.71
C HIS A 24 -1.24 22.85 -20.52
N SER A 25 -0.18 22.36 -19.87
CA SER A 25 1.07 23.08 -19.72
C SER A 25 2.03 22.89 -20.91
N LEU A 26 1.71 22.00 -21.86
CA LEU A 26 2.52 21.80 -23.06
C LEU A 26 2.37 22.99 -24.01
N ARG A 27 3.50 23.52 -24.47
CA ARG A 27 3.52 24.57 -25.51
C ARG A 27 3.03 24.05 -26.85
N GLU A 28 3.44 22.83 -27.20
CA GLU A 28 3.16 22.19 -28.48
C GLU A 28 2.78 20.72 -28.26
N PRO A 29 1.49 20.43 -27.95
CA PRO A 29 1.04 19.05 -27.81
C PRO A 29 1.05 18.33 -29.16
N LYS A 30 1.61 17.10 -29.19
CA LYS A 30 1.68 16.27 -30.40
C LYS A 30 0.32 15.73 -30.89
N ALA A 31 -0.70 15.77 -30.02
CA ALA A 31 -2.05 15.32 -30.29
C ALA A 31 -3.04 16.23 -29.55
N SER A 32 -4.14 16.58 -30.20
CA SER A 32 -5.16 17.46 -29.62
C SER A 32 -6.15 16.65 -28.78
N LEU A 33 -6.69 17.23 -27.69
CA LEU A 33 -7.79 16.62 -26.95
C LEU A 33 -9.07 16.62 -27.79
N ALA A 34 -9.60 15.43 -28.05
CA ALA A 34 -10.89 15.20 -28.68
C ALA A 34 -12.02 15.02 -27.65
N THR A 35 -11.70 14.49 -26.47
CA THR A 35 -12.65 14.40 -25.35
C THR A 35 -11.92 14.60 -24.04
N ASP A 36 -12.51 15.42 -23.18
CA ASP A 36 -12.09 15.63 -21.81
C ASP A 36 -13.27 15.38 -20.87
N ARG A 37 -13.18 14.31 -20.07
CA ARG A 37 -14.16 13.92 -19.06
C ARG A 37 -13.44 13.60 -17.76
N GLN A 38 -14.15 13.70 -16.65
CA GLN A 38 -13.60 13.43 -15.31
C GLN A 38 -12.75 12.15 -15.25
N THR A 39 -13.24 11.05 -15.83
CA THR A 39 -12.57 9.74 -15.81
C THR A 39 -11.86 9.38 -17.11
N GLN A 40 -11.82 10.27 -18.11
CA GLN A 40 -11.24 9.93 -19.42
C GLN A 40 -10.70 11.16 -20.16
N LEU A 41 -9.48 11.03 -20.68
CA LEU A 41 -8.93 11.89 -21.72
C LEU A 41 -8.82 11.09 -23.02
N GLN A 42 -9.31 11.62 -24.14
CA GLN A 42 -9.15 11.03 -25.46
C GLN A 42 -8.60 12.05 -26.44
N PHE A 43 -7.66 11.60 -27.27
CA PHE A 43 -6.95 12.42 -28.23
C PHE A 43 -7.45 12.15 -29.66
N ASP A 44 -7.23 13.11 -30.55
CA ASP A 44 -7.58 13.05 -31.98
C ASP A 44 -6.93 11.88 -32.73
N ASN A 45 -5.77 11.41 -32.26
CA ASN A 45 -5.07 10.23 -32.78
C ASN A 45 -5.65 8.89 -32.28
N GLY A 46 -6.75 8.90 -31.52
CA GLY A 46 -7.41 7.70 -30.99
C GLY A 46 -6.84 7.15 -29.68
N SER A 47 -5.71 7.68 -29.20
CA SER A 47 -5.18 7.36 -27.87
C SER A 47 -6.14 7.86 -26.79
N ARG A 48 -6.23 7.12 -25.68
CA ARG A 48 -7.03 7.54 -24.53
C ARG A 48 -6.40 7.08 -23.23
N ILE A 49 -6.60 7.88 -22.19
CA ILE A 49 -6.25 7.60 -20.81
C ILE A 49 -7.57 7.49 -20.03
N ILE A 50 -7.73 6.43 -19.25
CA ILE A 50 -8.94 6.18 -18.46
C ILE A 50 -8.57 6.04 -16.99
N ALA A 51 -9.32 6.65 -16.10
CA ALA A 51 -9.21 6.45 -14.66
C ALA A 51 -10.23 5.39 -14.22
N GLU A 52 -9.78 4.39 -13.47
CA GLU A 52 -10.66 3.34 -12.95
C GLU A 52 -10.25 2.89 -11.54
N ALA A 53 -11.23 2.40 -10.79
CA ALA A 53 -10.97 1.73 -9.52
C ALA A 53 -10.37 0.34 -9.76
N ALA A 54 -9.48 -0.07 -8.86
CA ALA A 54 -9.00 -1.44 -8.78
C ALA A 54 -10.18 -2.42 -8.72
N SER A 55 -10.15 -3.45 -9.55
CA SER A 55 -11.14 -4.53 -9.58
C SER A 55 -10.56 -5.78 -10.23
N GLU A 56 -11.19 -6.94 -10.04
CA GLU A 56 -10.80 -8.19 -10.72
C GLU A 56 -10.88 -8.12 -12.27
N LYS A 57 -11.64 -7.15 -12.78
CA LYS A 57 -11.93 -6.99 -14.21
C LYS A 57 -10.95 -6.07 -14.95
N VAL A 58 -10.11 -5.34 -14.22
CA VAL A 58 -9.11 -4.41 -14.80
C VAL A 58 -8.26 -5.15 -15.84
N GLY A 59 -8.06 -4.52 -17.00
CA GLY A 59 -7.26 -5.07 -18.10
C GLY A 59 -7.91 -6.22 -18.90
N ARG A 60 -9.17 -6.59 -18.60
CA ARG A 60 -9.91 -7.62 -19.38
C ARG A 60 -10.74 -7.04 -20.53
N THR A 61 -11.20 -5.81 -20.39
CA THR A 61 -12.22 -5.20 -21.27
C THR A 61 -11.64 -4.35 -22.39
N TYR A 62 -10.34 -4.08 -22.37
CA TYR A 62 -9.66 -3.26 -23.36
C TYR A 62 -8.24 -3.77 -23.63
N ALA A 63 -7.75 -3.51 -24.85
CA ALA A 63 -6.33 -3.65 -25.16
C ALA A 63 -5.57 -2.45 -24.58
N ALA A 64 -4.81 -2.69 -23.51
CA ALA A 64 -3.93 -1.69 -22.92
C ALA A 64 -2.64 -1.57 -23.74
N SER A 65 -2.21 -0.35 -24.03
CA SER A 65 -0.88 -0.09 -24.59
C SER A 65 0.13 0.13 -23.48
N ASP A 66 -0.29 0.74 -22.37
CA ASP A 66 0.50 0.93 -21.16
C ASP A 66 -0.46 0.91 -19.97
N VAL A 67 0.02 0.64 -18.76
CA VAL A 67 -0.81 0.67 -17.54
C VAL A 67 -0.06 1.36 -16.41
N VAL A 68 -0.78 2.19 -15.66
CA VAL A 68 -0.30 2.78 -14.40
C VAL A 68 -1.12 2.22 -13.25
N PHE A 69 -0.48 1.50 -12.35
CA PHE A 69 -1.03 1.14 -11.06
C PHE A 69 -0.54 2.14 -10.01
N ASP A 70 -1.48 2.80 -9.37
CA ASP A 70 -1.31 3.73 -8.27
C ASP A 70 -1.82 3.10 -6.97
N GLU A 71 -1.14 3.39 -5.85
CA GLU A 71 -1.41 2.77 -4.54
C GLU A 71 -1.54 1.23 -4.61
N PHE A 72 -0.66 0.60 -5.39
CA PHE A 72 -0.84 -0.81 -5.78
C PHE A 72 -0.82 -1.78 -4.59
N ALA A 73 0.06 -1.56 -3.60
CA ALA A 73 0.15 -2.36 -2.38
C ALA A 73 -1.16 -2.33 -1.56
N HIS A 74 -1.93 -1.24 -1.70
CA HIS A 74 -3.19 -1.03 -0.99
C HIS A 74 -4.43 -1.52 -1.77
N CYS A 75 -4.23 -2.16 -2.92
CA CYS A 75 -5.31 -2.72 -3.72
C CYS A 75 -5.63 -4.18 -3.31
N ALA A 76 -6.91 -4.54 -3.22
CA ALA A 76 -7.33 -5.90 -2.83
C ALA A 76 -7.08 -6.98 -3.91
N TRP A 77 -7.09 -6.61 -5.19
CA TRP A 77 -7.02 -7.54 -6.33
C TRP A 77 -5.69 -7.52 -7.08
N GLN A 78 -4.57 -7.27 -6.40
CA GLN A 78 -3.24 -7.13 -7.01
C GLN A 78 -2.90 -8.30 -7.96
N GLU A 79 -3.09 -9.54 -7.51
CA GLU A 79 -2.79 -10.75 -8.28
C GLU A 79 -3.66 -10.85 -9.55
N GLN A 80 -4.96 -10.62 -9.43
CA GLN A 80 -5.91 -10.74 -10.53
C GLN A 80 -5.68 -9.64 -11.57
N MET A 81 -5.51 -8.39 -11.12
CA MET A 81 -5.18 -7.26 -11.98
C MET A 81 -3.86 -7.50 -12.71
N TRP A 82 -2.83 -7.95 -12.00
CA TRP A 82 -1.53 -8.26 -12.59
C TRP A 82 -1.60 -9.37 -13.64
N ARG A 83 -2.28 -10.47 -13.33
CA ARG A 83 -2.46 -11.60 -14.26
C ARG A 83 -3.25 -11.20 -15.50
N SER A 84 -4.19 -10.25 -15.37
CA SER A 84 -4.97 -9.77 -16.51
C SER A 84 -4.21 -8.78 -17.37
N VAL A 85 -3.48 -7.84 -16.76
CA VAL A 85 -2.78 -6.77 -17.48
C VAL A 85 -1.47 -7.25 -18.10
N ARG A 86 -0.72 -8.12 -17.43
CA ARG A 86 0.60 -8.53 -17.90
C ARG A 86 0.59 -9.10 -19.33
N PRO A 87 -0.33 -10.00 -19.72
CA PRO A 87 -0.37 -10.52 -21.09
C PRO A 87 -0.71 -9.45 -22.13
N THR A 88 -1.61 -8.51 -21.80
CA THR A 88 -2.07 -7.49 -22.76
C THR A 88 -1.00 -6.44 -23.06
N VAL A 89 -0.08 -6.20 -22.12
CA VAL A 89 0.99 -5.19 -22.25
C VAL A 89 2.33 -5.79 -22.71
N SER A 90 2.55 -7.10 -22.51
CA SER A 90 3.85 -7.77 -22.65
C SER A 90 4.55 -7.70 -24.02
N ALA A 91 3.84 -7.40 -25.11
CA ALA A 91 4.41 -7.38 -26.45
C ALA A 91 5.03 -6.03 -26.83
N THR A 92 4.43 -4.91 -26.42
CA THR A 92 4.76 -3.57 -26.95
C THR A 92 4.60 -2.42 -25.94
N GLY A 93 4.25 -2.72 -24.70
CA GLY A 93 3.78 -1.73 -23.73
C GLY A 93 4.57 -1.67 -22.43
N ASN A 94 4.27 -0.67 -21.60
CA ASN A 94 4.89 -0.49 -20.30
C ASN A 94 3.89 -0.66 -19.15
N ILE A 95 4.38 -1.15 -18.01
CA ILE A 95 3.64 -1.18 -16.76
C ILE A 95 4.42 -0.35 -15.75
N ALA A 96 3.78 0.69 -15.21
CA ALA A 96 4.28 1.45 -14.08
C ALA A 96 3.51 1.03 -12.81
N VAL A 97 4.24 0.75 -11.74
CA VAL A 97 3.66 0.41 -10.44
C VAL A 97 4.20 1.41 -9.42
N ILE A 98 3.30 2.16 -8.80
CA ILE A 98 3.59 3.20 -7.83
C ILE A 98 2.81 2.85 -6.55
N SER A 99 3.50 2.85 -5.41
CA SER A 99 2.87 2.56 -4.13
C SER A 99 3.79 2.96 -2.98
N THR A 100 3.20 3.23 -1.82
CA THR A 100 3.88 3.06 -0.54
C THR A 100 3.82 1.60 -0.09
N PRO A 101 4.74 1.15 0.79
CA PRO A 101 4.68 -0.17 1.41
C PRO A 101 3.38 -0.40 2.20
N SER A 102 2.86 -1.62 2.17
CA SER A 102 1.70 -2.06 2.96
C SER A 102 2.01 -3.30 3.80
N GLY A 103 3.16 -3.30 4.48
CA GLY A 103 3.69 -4.45 5.22
C GLY A 103 4.37 -5.49 4.32
N GLU A 104 4.49 -6.72 4.81
CA GLU A 104 5.13 -7.84 4.10
C GLU A 104 4.13 -8.74 3.37
N GLY A 105 4.57 -9.31 2.25
CA GLY A 105 3.86 -10.41 1.59
C GLY A 105 2.74 -9.99 0.64
N ASP A 106 2.61 -8.72 0.29
CA ASP A 106 1.82 -8.29 -0.86
C ASP A 106 2.58 -8.53 -2.20
N LEU A 107 1.92 -8.32 -3.34
CA LEU A 107 2.58 -8.54 -4.64
C LEU A 107 3.61 -7.45 -4.95
N PHE A 108 3.43 -6.24 -4.43
CA PHE A 108 4.35 -5.13 -4.64
C PHE A 108 5.71 -5.42 -3.99
N GLU A 109 5.72 -5.81 -2.71
CA GLU A 109 6.90 -6.24 -1.95
C GLU A 109 7.58 -7.41 -2.65
N ARG A 110 6.84 -8.49 -2.96
CA ARG A 110 7.43 -9.67 -3.63
C ARG A 110 8.10 -9.32 -4.95
N ARG A 111 7.51 -8.42 -5.73
CA ARG A 111 8.08 -7.97 -7.02
C ARG A 111 9.30 -7.11 -6.81
N TRP A 112 9.27 -6.20 -5.84
CA TRP A 112 10.41 -5.39 -5.46
C TRP A 112 11.58 -6.25 -5.03
N THR A 113 11.36 -7.17 -4.08
CA THR A 113 12.40 -8.04 -3.52
C THR A 113 12.95 -9.00 -4.58
N ALA A 114 12.09 -9.56 -5.44
CA ALA A 114 12.54 -10.39 -6.56
C ALA A 114 13.40 -9.60 -7.57
N LEU A 115 13.12 -8.31 -7.76
CA LEU A 115 13.87 -7.46 -8.67
C LEU A 115 15.18 -6.96 -8.07
N THR A 116 15.21 -6.59 -6.80
CA THR A 116 16.36 -5.92 -6.18
C THR A 116 17.21 -6.85 -5.31
N GLY A 117 16.72 -8.06 -5.03
CA GLY A 117 17.34 -9.05 -4.15
C GLY A 117 17.17 -8.77 -2.66
N ARG A 118 16.51 -7.66 -2.29
CA ARG A 118 16.32 -7.24 -0.89
C ARG A 118 15.11 -6.29 -0.74
N PRO A 119 14.49 -6.17 0.44
CA PRO A 119 13.61 -5.04 0.70
C PRO A 119 14.40 -3.70 0.66
N PRO A 120 13.75 -2.55 0.42
CA PRO A 120 14.36 -1.23 0.61
C PRO A 120 14.90 -1.15 2.04
N LEU A 121 16.13 -0.66 2.19
CA LEU A 121 16.69 -0.42 3.52
C LEU A 121 16.21 0.93 4.04
N PRO A 122 15.79 1.03 5.32
CA PRO A 122 15.52 2.32 5.94
C PRO A 122 16.82 3.13 6.09
N GLY A 123 16.69 4.46 6.04
CA GLY A 123 17.78 5.42 6.26
C GLY A 123 18.50 5.94 4.99
N ARG A 124 19.15 7.11 5.11
CA ARG A 124 19.85 7.82 4.01
C ARG A 124 21.04 7.05 3.42
N ASP A 125 21.54 6.04 4.10
CA ASP A 125 22.64 5.18 3.62
C ASP A 125 22.14 4.07 2.67
N ALA A 126 20.83 3.99 2.41
CA ALA A 126 20.26 3.11 1.40
C ALA A 126 20.78 3.50 0.01
N GLN A 127 21.65 2.64 -0.53
CA GLN A 127 22.72 3.07 -1.42
C GLN A 127 22.34 3.36 -2.88
N GLU A 128 21.09 3.18 -3.33
CA GLU A 128 20.75 3.39 -4.75
C GLU A 128 19.31 3.90 -4.95
N TRP A 129 19.18 5.03 -5.64
CA TRP A 129 17.89 5.62 -6.06
C TRP A 129 17.15 4.76 -7.08
N SER A 130 17.89 3.96 -7.83
CA SER A 130 17.35 3.05 -8.82
C SER A 130 18.19 1.79 -8.88
N VAL A 131 17.51 0.64 -8.88
CA VAL A 131 18.15 -0.66 -9.06
C VAL A 131 17.66 -1.23 -10.39
N SER A 132 18.60 -1.65 -11.24
CA SER A 132 18.33 -2.39 -12.47
C SER A 132 19.17 -3.65 -12.45
N VAL A 133 18.51 -4.80 -12.64
CA VAL A 133 19.21 -6.09 -12.68
C VAL A 133 19.46 -6.48 -14.12
N SER A 134 20.70 -6.88 -14.41
CA SER A 134 21.07 -7.47 -15.69
C SER A 134 20.17 -8.69 -15.95
N ASN A 135 19.34 -8.63 -16.99
CA ASN A 135 18.33 -9.62 -17.40
C ASN A 135 16.89 -9.39 -16.91
N SER A 136 16.57 -8.21 -16.40
CA SER A 136 15.18 -7.78 -16.17
C SER A 136 14.84 -6.56 -17.02
N ASN A 137 13.65 -6.57 -17.63
CA ASN A 137 13.07 -5.38 -18.28
C ASN A 137 12.44 -4.41 -17.27
N TRP A 138 12.61 -4.66 -15.97
CA TRP A 138 12.13 -3.81 -14.90
C TRP A 138 13.23 -2.92 -14.33
N ARG A 139 12.81 -1.73 -13.90
CA ARG A 139 13.64 -0.80 -13.14
C ARG A 139 12.88 -0.44 -11.86
N ALA A 140 13.54 -0.61 -10.72
CA ALA A 140 13.04 -0.19 -9.43
C ALA A 140 13.52 1.23 -9.13
N PHE A 141 12.67 2.02 -8.47
CA PHE A 141 13.00 3.35 -7.97
C PHE A 141 12.58 3.47 -6.51
N HIS A 142 13.50 3.92 -5.65
CA HIS A 142 13.21 4.19 -4.23
C HIS A 142 13.13 5.71 -4.03
N LEU A 143 11.97 6.19 -3.58
CA LEU A 143 11.69 7.62 -3.43
C LEU A 143 11.31 7.99 -1.99
N PRO A 144 12.25 7.88 -1.04
CA PRO A 144 12.06 8.23 0.37
C PRO A 144 11.94 9.76 0.55
N TRP A 145 11.68 10.23 1.77
CA TRP A 145 11.44 11.64 2.04
C TRP A 145 12.60 12.55 1.62
N TRP A 146 13.85 12.08 1.77
CA TRP A 146 15.04 12.84 1.35
C TRP A 146 15.21 12.92 -0.16
N ALA A 147 14.40 12.19 -0.94
CA ALA A 147 14.34 12.35 -2.38
C ALA A 147 13.63 13.65 -2.81
N HIS A 148 12.81 14.21 -1.93
CA HIS A 148 12.09 15.45 -2.21
C HIS A 148 13.04 16.66 -2.07
N PRO A 149 13.16 17.54 -3.08
CA PRO A 149 14.14 18.62 -3.09
C PRO A 149 13.94 19.66 -1.98
N GLY A 150 12.71 19.78 -1.46
CA GLY A 150 12.36 20.69 -0.38
C GLY A 150 12.38 20.09 1.03
N ARG A 151 12.83 18.84 1.21
CA ARG A 151 12.86 18.20 2.54
C ARG A 151 14.30 18.05 3.03
N ASP A 152 14.62 18.70 4.14
CA ASP A 152 15.92 18.64 4.81
C ASP A 152 15.79 18.01 6.21
N ASP A 153 16.88 17.94 6.96
CA ASP A 153 16.87 17.36 8.31
C ASP A 153 16.03 18.19 9.30
N LYS A 154 15.91 19.50 9.07
CA LYS A 154 15.06 20.37 9.89
C LYS A 154 13.58 20.06 9.66
N TRP A 155 13.18 19.83 8.41
CA TRP A 155 11.85 19.35 8.08
C TRP A 155 11.57 17.99 8.74
N LYS A 156 12.53 17.05 8.66
CA LYS A 156 12.39 15.74 9.33
C LYS A 156 12.18 15.89 10.82
N GLU A 157 12.98 16.70 11.51
CA GLU A 157 12.89 16.84 12.97
C GLU A 157 11.51 17.35 13.43
N ASN A 158 10.90 18.23 12.64
CA ASN A 158 9.56 18.73 12.92
C ASN A 158 8.48 17.68 12.61
N GLU A 159 8.53 17.10 11.41
CA GLU A 159 7.50 16.16 10.93
C GLU A 159 7.52 14.84 11.72
N ARG A 160 8.72 14.35 12.07
CA ARG A 160 8.93 13.06 12.75
C ARG A 160 8.20 12.97 14.09
N GLN A 161 7.92 14.09 14.75
CA GLN A 161 7.26 14.15 16.05
C GLN A 161 5.81 13.64 16.01
N GLU A 162 5.15 13.70 14.84
CA GLU A 162 3.75 13.28 14.68
C GLU A 162 3.60 11.77 14.44
N TYR A 163 4.71 11.06 14.18
CA TYR A 163 4.70 9.67 13.75
C TYR A 163 5.36 8.74 14.76
N THR A 164 4.87 7.49 14.83
CA THR A 164 5.62 6.41 15.48
C THR A 164 6.87 6.07 14.65
N ALA A 165 7.82 5.34 15.24
CA ALA A 165 9.01 4.89 14.48
C ALA A 165 8.63 4.01 13.28
N ALA A 166 7.69 3.09 13.49
CA ALA A 166 7.13 2.25 12.43
C ALA A 166 6.41 3.10 11.36
N GLY A 167 5.45 3.95 11.76
CA GLY A 167 4.70 4.79 10.83
C GLY A 167 5.60 5.70 10.00
N TRP A 168 6.65 6.27 10.60
CA TRP A 168 7.64 7.07 9.87
C TRP A 168 8.38 6.25 8.82
N ARG A 169 8.86 5.05 9.18
CA ARG A 169 9.61 4.18 8.26
C ARG A 169 8.76 3.74 7.08
N GLN A 170 7.50 3.41 7.31
CA GLN A 170 6.57 3.02 6.25
C GLN A 170 6.24 4.20 5.32
N GLU A 171 5.82 5.34 5.87
CA GLU A 171 5.31 6.48 5.08
C GLU A 171 6.42 7.31 4.42
N TYR A 172 7.54 7.50 5.10
CA TYR A 172 8.59 8.43 4.68
C TYR A 172 9.89 7.75 4.27
N GLU A 173 10.17 6.52 4.69
CA GLU A 173 11.41 5.81 4.34
C GLU A 173 11.18 4.65 3.35
N CYS A 174 9.90 4.40 2.99
CA CYS A 174 9.46 3.32 2.10
C CYS A 174 9.92 1.93 2.57
N ASP A 175 9.82 1.69 3.87
CA ASP A 175 10.20 0.42 4.49
C ASP A 175 9.03 -0.59 4.45
N PHE A 176 9.30 -1.80 3.94
CA PHE A 176 8.39 -2.94 4.06
C PHE A 176 8.50 -3.50 5.47
N LEU A 177 7.85 -2.83 6.42
CA LEU A 177 7.90 -3.24 7.83
C LEU A 177 7.47 -4.71 7.96
N SER A 178 8.33 -5.50 8.59
CA SER A 178 8.01 -6.89 8.88
C SER A 178 6.98 -7.02 9.99
N ALA A 179 6.25 -8.14 10.00
CA ALA A 179 5.40 -8.49 11.14
C ALA A 179 6.18 -8.62 12.47
N ALA A 180 7.52 -8.71 12.43
CA ALA A 180 8.36 -8.66 13.63
C ALA A 180 8.39 -7.28 14.30
N GLU A 181 7.88 -6.23 13.64
CA GLU A 181 7.65 -4.90 14.21
C GLU A 181 6.24 -4.72 14.80
N ALA A 182 5.46 -5.79 14.90
CA ALA A 182 4.23 -5.80 15.69
C ALA A 182 4.51 -5.30 17.10
N ILE A 183 3.57 -4.50 17.66
CA ILE A 183 3.65 -3.96 19.03
C ILE A 183 3.93 -5.10 20.03
N PHE A 184 3.44 -6.31 19.75
CA PHE A 184 3.76 -7.53 20.46
C PHE A 184 4.50 -8.50 19.54
N GLY A 185 5.78 -8.75 19.82
CA GLY A 185 6.54 -9.77 19.09
C GLY A 185 6.03 -11.19 19.37
N ALA A 186 6.31 -12.13 18.45
CA ALA A 186 5.86 -13.53 18.55
C ALA A 186 6.21 -14.19 19.89
N ALA A 187 7.40 -13.92 20.44
CA ALA A 187 7.81 -14.44 21.74
C ALA A 187 6.92 -13.96 22.90
N CYS A 188 6.41 -12.73 22.85
CA CYS A 188 5.46 -12.21 23.85
C CYS A 188 4.10 -12.91 23.72
N ILE A 189 3.64 -13.13 22.49
CA ILE A 189 2.39 -13.85 22.21
C ILE A 189 2.49 -15.30 22.69
N ASP A 190 3.57 -16.00 22.35
CA ASP A 190 3.81 -17.38 22.78
C ASP A 190 3.90 -17.50 24.31
N ALA A 191 4.53 -16.53 24.97
CA ALA A 191 4.56 -16.46 26.43
C ALA A 191 3.15 -16.29 27.02
N CYS A 192 2.34 -15.39 26.47
CA CYS A 192 0.94 -15.20 26.89
C CYS A 192 0.09 -16.45 26.66
N VAL A 193 0.23 -17.13 25.52
CA VAL A 193 -0.49 -18.38 25.21
C VAL A 193 -0.07 -19.49 26.17
N LYS A 194 1.23 -19.63 26.45
CA LYS A 194 1.75 -20.62 27.40
C LYS A 194 1.32 -20.34 28.84
N ILE A 195 1.23 -19.07 29.24
CA ILE A 195 0.71 -18.69 30.56
C ILE A 195 -0.80 -18.97 30.62
N GLY A 196 -1.53 -18.59 29.57
CA GLY A 196 -2.97 -18.82 29.38
C GLY A 196 -3.38 -20.29 29.41
N SER A 197 -2.57 -21.17 28.84
CA SER A 197 -2.85 -22.61 28.81
C SER A 197 -2.85 -23.27 30.20
N HIS A 198 -2.32 -22.59 31.22
CA HIS A 198 -2.31 -23.04 32.61
C HIS A 198 -3.33 -22.28 33.48
N TRP A 199 -4.14 -21.40 32.89
CA TRP A 199 -5.21 -20.72 33.61
C TRP A 199 -6.27 -21.74 34.05
N LEU A 200 -6.73 -21.58 35.28
CA LEU A 200 -7.82 -22.36 35.84
C LEU A 200 -8.97 -21.41 36.16
N PRO A 201 -10.22 -21.76 35.83
CA PRO A 201 -11.38 -20.97 36.22
C PRO A 201 -11.41 -20.70 37.72
N ARG A 202 -11.62 -19.43 38.09
CA ARG A 202 -11.74 -18.99 39.49
C ARG A 202 -12.98 -18.13 39.65
N VAL A 203 -13.44 -17.99 40.89
CA VAL A 203 -14.50 -17.02 41.22
C VAL A 203 -13.92 -15.62 40.99
N MET A 204 -14.41 -14.94 39.96
CA MET A 204 -14.04 -13.56 39.65
C MET A 204 -14.64 -12.64 40.72
N ALA A 205 -13.80 -11.91 41.44
CA ALA A 205 -14.27 -10.90 42.38
C ALA A 205 -14.63 -9.58 41.66
N GLN A 206 -13.88 -9.27 40.59
CA GLN A 206 -14.07 -8.11 39.73
C GLN A 206 -13.77 -8.48 38.27
N ALA A 207 -14.44 -7.80 37.35
CA ALA A 207 -14.30 -8.01 35.91
C ALA A 207 -14.35 -6.67 35.17
N VAL A 208 -13.52 -6.54 34.14
CA VAL A 208 -13.51 -5.38 33.23
C VAL A 208 -13.86 -5.87 31.83
N HIS A 209 -14.75 -5.14 31.15
CA HIS A 209 -15.10 -5.43 29.76
C HIS A 209 -14.49 -4.39 28.82
N GLY A 210 -13.75 -4.86 27.82
CA GLY A 210 -13.34 -4.06 26.68
C GLY A 210 -14.29 -4.33 25.52
N VAL A 211 -14.83 -3.28 24.91
CA VAL A 211 -15.77 -3.39 23.79
C VAL A 211 -15.21 -2.61 22.61
N ASP A 212 -14.96 -3.32 21.52
CA ASP A 212 -14.66 -2.76 20.21
C ASP A 212 -15.86 -3.03 19.30
N VAL A 213 -16.61 -1.99 18.96
CA VAL A 213 -17.85 -2.14 18.19
C VAL A 213 -17.53 -1.99 16.72
N ALA A 214 -17.92 -2.98 15.93
CA ALA A 214 -17.80 -2.94 14.48
C ALA A 214 -18.50 -1.71 13.88
N GLY A 215 -17.91 -1.18 12.82
CA GLY A 215 -18.52 -0.14 12.00
C GLY A 215 -19.67 -0.66 11.13
N GLN A 216 -19.78 -0.16 9.90
CA GLN A 216 -20.87 -0.52 8.98
C GLN A 216 -20.67 -1.89 8.30
N GLY A 217 -20.45 -2.95 9.10
CA GLY A 217 -20.60 -4.35 8.69
C GLY A 217 -19.47 -4.93 7.85
N ARG A 218 -18.22 -4.48 8.07
CA ARG A 218 -17.02 -5.08 7.44
C ARG A 218 -16.03 -5.69 8.44
N ASP A 219 -16.36 -5.59 9.71
CA ASP A 219 -15.58 -5.90 10.89
C ASP A 219 -16.49 -6.56 11.93
N ASP A 220 -15.91 -7.35 12.84
CA ASP A 220 -16.62 -8.01 13.94
C ASP A 220 -16.62 -7.12 15.18
N SER A 221 -17.70 -7.17 15.96
CA SER A 221 -17.75 -6.44 17.24
C SER A 221 -17.14 -7.34 18.31
N VAL A 222 -16.02 -6.94 18.87
CA VAL A 222 -15.31 -7.73 19.87
C VAL A 222 -15.66 -7.25 21.27
N ILE A 223 -16.14 -8.16 22.12
CA ILE A 223 -16.27 -7.96 23.56
C ILE A 223 -15.28 -8.88 24.26
N LEU A 224 -14.38 -8.29 25.03
CA LEU A 224 -13.38 -8.99 25.82
C LEU A 224 -13.72 -8.85 27.30
N THR A 225 -13.61 -9.94 28.07
CA THR A 225 -13.75 -9.92 29.53
C THR A 225 -12.41 -10.20 30.18
N LEU A 226 -12.00 -9.32 31.09
CA LEU A 226 -10.78 -9.42 31.88
C LEU A 226 -11.13 -9.70 33.35
N ASP A 227 -10.57 -10.75 33.93
CA ASP A 227 -10.47 -10.91 35.38
C ASP A 227 -9.31 -10.05 35.90
N ASP A 228 -9.65 -8.97 36.61
CA ASP A 228 -8.69 -8.05 37.22
C ASP A 228 -8.52 -8.28 38.74
N SER A 229 -9.08 -9.38 39.27
CA SER A 229 -9.07 -9.69 40.71
C SER A 229 -7.65 -9.81 41.30
N SER A 230 -6.65 -10.19 40.49
CA SER A 230 -5.23 -10.19 40.87
C SER A 230 -4.31 -10.17 39.65
N LYS A 231 -3.09 -9.63 39.78
CA LYS A 231 -2.09 -9.68 38.71
C LYS A 231 -1.42 -11.07 38.63
N PRO A 232 -1.08 -11.57 37.42
CA PRO A 232 -1.40 -11.00 36.11
C PRO A 232 -2.91 -11.08 35.84
N TYR A 233 -3.46 -10.10 35.12
CA TYR A 233 -4.87 -10.08 34.73
C TYR A 233 -5.11 -11.07 33.58
N TRP A 234 -6.29 -11.66 33.53
CA TRP A 234 -6.60 -12.76 32.61
C TRP A 234 -7.75 -12.40 31.68
N ILE A 235 -7.58 -12.64 30.38
CA ILE A 235 -8.73 -12.64 29.46
C ILE A 235 -9.49 -13.95 29.69
N THR A 236 -10.72 -13.86 30.17
CA THR A 236 -11.56 -15.04 30.47
C THR A 236 -12.47 -15.41 29.31
N ASP A 237 -12.96 -14.40 28.58
CA ASP A 237 -13.91 -14.57 27.49
C ASP A 237 -13.63 -13.57 26.37
N ILE A 238 -13.83 -14.03 25.14
CA ILE A 238 -13.81 -13.20 23.93
C ILE A 238 -15.05 -13.55 23.12
N PHE A 239 -15.87 -12.55 22.84
CA PHE A 239 -16.99 -12.63 21.91
C PHE A 239 -16.64 -11.78 20.69
N ALA A 240 -16.78 -12.32 19.50
CA ALA A 240 -16.58 -11.62 18.23
C ALA A 240 -17.78 -11.91 17.33
#